data_AF-A0A3B8KTT2-F1
#
_entry.id   AF-A0A3B8KTT2-F1
#
_cell.length_a   1.000
_cell.length_b   1.000
_cell.length_c   1.000
_cell.angle_alpha   90.00
_cell.angle_beta   90.00
_cell.angle_gamma   90.00
#
_symmetry.space_group_name_H-M   'P 1'
#
loop_
_entity.id
_entity.type
_entity.pdbx_description
1 polymer ?
#
loop_
_entity_poly.entity_id
_entity_poly.type
_entity_poly.pdbx_seq_one_letter_code
_entity_poly.pdbx_strand_id
1 'polypeptide(L)'
;MVFAATGTHAAEFPLTVREPAGIARHHAPITSGVPFAKGELRSADAITLLTTGTKPAAVPLQTEVLARWADGSIKWLLLDFQADLPANKTTTFVVKYGPGVTRPPVTNP
;
A
#
# COMPACT_ATOMS: atom_id res chain seq x y z
N MET A 1 6.68 20.91 24.45
CA MET A 1 5.75 19.82 24.82
C MET A 1 5.58 18.94 23.59
N VAL A 2 6.20 17.75 23.56
CA VAL A 2 6.13 16.83 22.41
C VAL A 2 5.33 15.62 22.85
N PHE A 3 4.14 15.45 22.29
CA PHE A 3 3.38 14.22 22.41
C PHE A 3 3.87 13.27 21.31
N ALA A 4 4.52 12.17 21.69
CA ALA A 4 4.79 11.07 20.78
C ALA A 4 3.55 10.16 20.76
N ALA A 5 2.77 10.21 19.68
CA ALA A 5 1.76 9.19 19.43
C ALA A 5 2.48 7.94 18.90
N THR A 6 2.73 6.97 19.76
CA THR A 6 3.01 5.61 19.32
C THR A 6 1.69 5.03 18.82
N GLY A 7 1.47 5.00 17.51
CA GLY A 7 0.34 4.27 16.93
C GLY A 7 0.44 2.79 17.30
N THR A 8 -0.38 2.35 18.26
CA THR A 8 -0.44 0.97 18.78
C THR A 8 -1.38 0.06 17.97
N HIS A 9 -2.02 0.57 16.92
CA HIS A 9 -2.97 -0.18 16.12
C HIS A 9 -2.60 -0.15 14.64
N ALA A 10 -2.83 -1.28 13.97
CA ALA A 10 -2.80 -1.33 12.51
C ALA A 10 -3.86 -0.36 11.96
N ALA A 11 -3.46 0.46 10.99
CA ALA A 11 -4.32 1.40 10.30
C ALA A 11 -4.56 0.92 8.86
N GLU A 12 -5.64 1.40 8.26
CA GLU A 12 -5.97 1.11 6.86
C GLU A 12 -6.58 2.30 6.15
N PHE A 13 -6.38 2.38 4.84
CA PHE A 13 -7.00 3.37 3.97
C PHE A 13 -7.22 2.80 2.55
N PRO A 14 -8.19 3.32 1.79
CA PRO A 14 -8.42 2.87 0.43
C PRO A 14 -7.37 3.43 -0.54
N LEU A 15 -6.89 2.59 -1.45
CA LEU A 15 -6.09 2.98 -2.62
C LEU A 15 -6.94 2.75 -3.88
N THR A 16 -7.24 3.81 -4.62
CA THR A 16 -8.04 3.73 -5.84
C THR A 16 -7.18 3.89 -7.09
N VAL A 17 -7.43 3.07 -8.10
CA VAL A 17 -6.75 3.10 -9.38
C VAL A 17 -7.81 3.22 -10.47
N ARG A 18 -7.72 4.27 -11.28
CA ARG A 18 -8.66 4.52 -12.39
C ARG A 18 -8.04 4.13 -13.71
N GLU A 19 -8.81 3.47 -14.55
CA GLU A 19 -8.54 3.26 -15.98
C GLU A 19 -9.26 4.37 -16.76
N PRO A 20 -8.57 5.38 -17.33
CA PRO A 20 -9.24 6.50 -18.00
C PRO A 20 -9.29 6.38 -19.53
N ALA A 21 -8.62 5.40 -20.14
CA ALA A 21 -8.47 5.30 -21.60
C ALA A 21 -9.62 4.52 -22.28
N GLY A 22 -10.50 3.90 -21.49
CA GLY A 22 -11.56 3.02 -21.99
C GLY A 22 -11.06 1.69 -22.52
N ILE A 23 -9.87 1.26 -22.09
CA ILE A 23 -9.23 0.02 -22.51
C ILE A 23 -9.01 -0.84 -21.27
N ALA A 24 -9.62 -2.03 -21.28
CA ALA A 24 -9.40 -2.99 -20.21
C ALA A 24 -7.92 -3.41 -20.19
N ARG A 25 -7.30 -3.34 -19.01
CA ARG A 25 -5.92 -3.79 -18.80
C ARG A 25 -5.91 -5.03 -17.92
N HIS A 26 -5.09 -5.99 -18.29
CA HIS A 26 -4.84 -7.20 -17.51
C HIS A 26 -3.43 -7.13 -16.95
N HIS A 27 -3.27 -7.44 -15.66
CA HIS A 27 -1.97 -7.38 -14.97
C HIS A 27 -1.21 -6.06 -15.20
N ALA A 28 -1.93 -4.93 -15.23
CA ALA A 28 -1.32 -3.63 -15.46
C ALA A 28 -0.34 -3.29 -14.34
N PRO A 29 0.90 -2.86 -14.65
CA PRO A 29 1.81 -2.37 -13.62
C PRO A 29 1.26 -1.07 -13.04
N ILE A 30 1.23 -1.00 -11.71
CA ILE A 30 0.76 0.16 -10.95
C ILE A 30 1.86 0.53 -9.98
N THR A 31 2.36 1.76 -10.13
CA THR A 31 3.41 2.33 -9.28
C THR A 31 2.85 3.60 -8.62
N SER A 32 2.83 3.66 -7.29
CA SER A 32 2.27 4.78 -6.56
C SER A 32 3.08 5.12 -5.31
N GLY A 33 3.39 6.40 -5.11
CA GLY A 33 4.01 6.91 -3.89
C GLY A 33 2.96 7.22 -2.83
N VAL A 34 3.04 6.56 -1.68
CA VAL A 34 2.13 6.74 -0.56
C VAL A 34 2.84 7.48 0.58
N PRO A 35 2.30 8.60 1.07
CA PRO A 35 2.85 9.31 2.22
C PRO A 35 2.39 8.68 3.55
N PHE A 36 3.28 8.70 4.53
CA PHE A 36 2.98 8.32 5.92
C PHE A 36 3.40 9.43 6.88
N ALA A 37 2.61 9.65 7.93
CA ALA A 37 2.96 10.65 8.93
C ALA A 37 4.16 10.18 9.75
N LYS A 38 4.85 11.16 10.36
CA LYS A 38 6.02 10.90 11.19
C LYS A 38 5.65 9.95 12.34
N GLY A 39 6.38 8.85 12.45
CA GLY A 39 6.24 7.84 13.50
C GLY A 39 5.27 6.70 13.19
N GLU A 40 4.50 6.77 12.09
CA GLU A 40 3.44 5.80 11.78
C GLU A 40 3.96 4.47 11.22
N LEU A 41 4.86 4.52 10.23
CA LEU A 41 5.40 3.32 9.59
C LEU A 41 6.91 3.31 9.67
N ARG A 42 7.51 2.27 10.26
CA ARG A 42 8.98 2.15 10.41
C ARG A 42 9.62 1.17 9.42
N SER A 43 8.92 0.07 9.13
CA SER A 43 9.38 -0.98 8.23
C SER A 43 8.51 -1.04 6.97
N ALA A 44 9.15 -1.23 5.81
CA ALA A 44 8.49 -1.43 4.54
C ALA A 44 7.85 -2.83 4.39
N ASP A 45 8.06 -3.72 5.37
CA ASP A 45 7.43 -5.04 5.45
C ASP A 45 6.17 -5.05 6.33
N ALA A 46 5.95 -3.98 7.12
CA ALA A 46 4.80 -3.81 8.00
C ALA A 46 3.59 -3.20 7.26
N ILE A 47 3.35 -3.66 6.03
CA ILE A 47 2.33 -3.17 5.11
C ILE A 47 1.85 -4.30 4.20
N THR A 48 0.58 -4.30 3.83
CA THR A 48 0.02 -5.22 2.84
C THR A 48 -1.04 -4.52 2.01
N LEU A 49 -1.25 -5.00 0.79
CA LEU A 49 -2.29 -4.54 -0.12
C LEU A 49 -3.33 -5.65 -0.28
N LEU A 50 -4.61 -5.31 -0.13
CA LEU A 50 -5.72 -6.25 -0.17
C LEU A 50 -6.73 -5.85 -1.24
N THR A 51 -7.32 -6.84 -1.90
CA THR A 51 -8.52 -6.63 -2.72
C THR A 51 -9.72 -6.28 -1.83
N THR A 52 -10.68 -5.52 -2.36
CA THR A 52 -11.97 -5.29 -1.68
C THR A 52 -12.92 -6.46 -1.90
N GLY A 53 -13.81 -6.74 -0.94
CA GLY A 53 -14.87 -7.73 -1.08
C GLY A 53 -15.18 -8.46 0.22
N THR A 54 -16.07 -9.47 0.16
CA THR A 54 -16.43 -10.31 1.32
C THR A 54 -15.30 -11.22 1.78
N LYS A 55 -14.35 -11.52 0.89
CA LYS A 55 -13.13 -12.28 1.19
C LYS A 55 -11.92 -11.56 0.58
N PRO A 56 -11.36 -10.54 1.27
CA PRO A 56 -10.16 -9.84 0.83
C PRO A 56 -9.00 -10.82 0.62
N ALA A 57 -8.32 -10.69 -0.51
CA ALA A 57 -7.12 -11.45 -0.84
C ALA A 57 -5.92 -10.51 -0.90
N ALA A 58 -4.76 -10.99 -0.46
CA ALA A 58 -3.53 -10.20 -0.57
C ALA A 58 -3.08 -10.10 -2.03
N VAL A 59 -2.68 -8.89 -2.42
CA VAL A 59 -2.11 -8.58 -3.72
C VAL A 59 -0.58 -8.64 -3.59
N PRO A 60 0.13 -9.36 -4.48
CA PRO A 60 1.60 -9.31 -4.52
C PRO A 60 2.08 -7.85 -4.63
N LEU A 61 2.95 -7.45 -3.71
CA LEU A 61 3.32 -6.06 -3.52
C LEU A 61 4.83 -5.91 -3.33
N GLN A 62 5.50 -5.22 -4.22
CA GLN A 62 6.85 -4.74 -3.99
C GLN A 62 6.81 -3.34 -3.37
N THR A 63 7.78 -3.03 -2.50
CA THR A 63 7.89 -1.70 -1.88
C THR A 63 9.31 -1.17 -1.93
N GLU A 64 9.44 0.14 -2.04
CA GLU A 64 10.72 0.86 -1.97
C GLU A 64 10.57 2.11 -1.10
N VAL A 65 11.48 2.31 -0.14
CA VAL A 65 11.46 3.49 0.72
C VAL A 65 12.08 4.67 -0.04
N LEU A 66 11.24 5.64 -0.42
CA LEU A 66 11.68 6.83 -1.16
C LEU A 66 12.22 7.93 -0.23
N ALA A 67 11.67 8.04 0.98
CA ALA A 67 12.11 9.04 1.96
C ALA A 67 11.79 8.63 3.39
N ARG A 68 12.58 9.14 4.34
CA ARG A 68 12.36 8.98 5.78
C ARG A 68 12.26 10.34 6.49
N TRP A 69 11.52 10.35 7.59
CA TRP A 69 11.56 11.42 8.59
C TRP A 69 12.83 11.30 9.45
N ALA A 70 13.14 12.37 10.20
CA ALA A 70 14.33 12.42 11.06
C ALA A 70 14.33 11.37 12.20
N ASP A 71 13.18 10.82 12.57
CA ASP A 71 13.06 9.73 13.56
C ASP A 71 13.20 8.32 12.93
N GLY A 72 13.56 8.25 11.65
CA GLY A 72 13.72 7.01 10.89
C GLY A 72 12.42 6.42 10.35
N SER A 73 11.25 6.95 10.72
CA SER A 73 9.98 6.51 10.13
C SER A 73 9.90 6.85 8.64
N ILE A 74 9.19 6.02 7.89
CA ILE A 74 9.00 6.18 6.44
C ILE A 74 8.09 7.39 6.22
N LYS A 75 8.52 8.29 5.33
CA LYS A 75 7.76 9.46 4.90
C LYS A 75 7.05 9.22 3.58
N TRP A 76 7.73 8.55 2.65
CA TRP A 76 7.21 8.17 1.35
C TRP A 76 7.62 6.72 1.05
N LEU A 77 6.63 5.89 0.74
CA LEU A 77 6.83 4.51 0.31
C LEU A 77 6.30 4.36 -1.11
N LEU A 78 7.09 3.81 -2.02
CA LEU A 78 6.62 3.36 -3.31
C LEU A 78 5.92 2.01 -3.13
N LEU A 79 4.71 1.89 -3.68
CA LEU A 79 4.00 0.63 -3.86
C LEU A 79 4.05 0.27 -5.34
N ASP A 80 4.52 -0.94 -5.65
CA ASP A 80 4.54 -1.48 -7.01
C ASP A 80 3.84 -2.84 -7.04
N PHE A 81 2.81 -2.96 -7.87
CA PHE A 81 1.98 -4.16 -7.96
C PHE A 81 1.29 -4.25 -9.32
N GLN A 82 0.70 -5.40 -9.61
CA GLN A 82 -0.09 -5.62 -10.82
C GLN A 82 -1.57 -5.78 -10.47
N ALA A 83 -2.46 -5.25 -11.32
CA ALA A 83 -3.88 -5.50 -11.21
C ALA A 83 -4.62 -5.46 -12.54
N ASP A 84 -5.78 -6.11 -12.56
CA ASP A 84 -6.75 -5.97 -13.63
C ASP A 84 -7.56 -4.67 -13.46
N LEU A 85 -7.63 -3.90 -14.53
CA LEU A 85 -8.31 -2.61 -14.57
C LEU A 85 -9.36 -2.64 -15.70
N PRO A 86 -10.66 -2.76 -15.38
CA PRO A 86 -11.69 -2.72 -16.39
C PRO A 86 -11.76 -1.34 -17.07
N ALA A 87 -12.09 -1.34 -18.37
CA ALA A 87 -12.21 -0.12 -19.17
C ALA A 87 -13.11 0.94 -18.49
N ASN A 88 -12.62 2.17 -18.37
CA ASN A 88 -13.37 3.29 -17.76
C ASN A 88 -13.87 3.03 -16.33
N LYS A 89 -13.23 2.15 -15.56
CA LYS A 89 -13.59 1.88 -14.15
C LYS A 89 -12.51 2.32 -13.18
N THR A 90 -12.93 2.47 -11.92
CA THR A 90 -12.05 2.61 -10.77
C THR A 90 -12.05 1.30 -10.02
N THR A 91 -10.86 0.73 -9.81
CA THR A 91 -10.63 -0.42 -8.94
C THR A 91 -10.13 0.10 -7.59
N THR A 92 -10.69 -0.41 -6.49
CA THR A 92 -10.31 -0.03 -5.13
C THR A 92 -9.59 -1.18 -4.45
N PHE A 93 -8.54 -0.86 -3.71
CA PHE A 93 -7.78 -1.76 -2.85
C PHE A 93 -7.76 -1.18 -1.43
N VAL A 94 -7.38 -2.00 -0.45
CA VAL A 94 -7.15 -1.57 0.92
C VAL A 94 -5.66 -1.71 1.23
N VAL A 95 -5.03 -0.60 1.60
CA VAL A 95 -3.68 -0.62 2.19
C VAL A 95 -3.87 -0.77 3.69
N LYS A 96 -3.28 -1.82 4.27
CA LYS A 96 -3.22 -2.02 5.72
C LYS A 96 -1.77 -1.97 6.16
N TYR A 97 -1.47 -1.26 7.24
CA TYR A 97 -0.10 -1.08 7.71
C TYR A 97 -0.01 -0.91 9.24
N GLY A 98 1.20 -1.04 9.77
CA GLY A 98 1.49 -0.86 11.20
C GLY A 98 1.73 -2.18 11.96
N PRO A 99 1.71 -2.15 13.30
CA PRO A 99 2.03 -3.31 14.13
C PRO A 99 1.16 -4.53 13.82
N GLY A 100 1.77 -5.71 13.70
CA GLY A 100 1.07 -6.97 13.43
C GLY A 100 0.62 -7.16 11.97
N VAL A 101 0.89 -6.19 11.10
CA VAL A 101 0.72 -6.35 9.65
C VAL A 101 2.01 -6.90 9.07
N THR A 102 1.89 -7.90 8.20
CA THR A 102 3.04 -8.44 7.47
C THR A 102 2.65 -8.68 6.04
N ARG A 103 3.52 -8.26 5.13
CA ARG A 103 3.39 -8.55 3.72
C ARG A 103 3.60 -10.05 3.47
N PRO A 104 2.71 -10.74 2.74
CA PRO A 104 2.99 -12.10 2.31
C PRO A 104 4.23 -12.14 1.40
N PRO A 105 5.12 -13.13 1.55
CA PRO A 105 6.22 -13.30 0.61
C PRO A 105 5.67 -13.55 -0.80
N VAL A 106 6.29 -12.92 -1.81
CA VAL A 106 6.00 -13.20 -3.21
C VAL A 106 6.75 -14.47 -3.59
N THR A 107 6.02 -15.57 -3.79
CA THR A 107 6.60 -16.83 -4.24
C THR A 107 6.93 -16.68 -5.73
N ASN A 108 8.23 -16.58 -6.05
CA ASN A 108 8.85 -16.50 -7.38
C ASN A 108 9.13 -15.06 -7.89
N PRO A 109 10.40 -14.58 -7.85
CA PRO A 109 10.82 -13.29 -8.42
C PRO A 109 10.98 -13.32 -9.95
#